data_AF-A0A2G6ESD2-F1
#
_entry.id   AF-A0A2G6ESD2-F1
#
_cell.length_a   1.000
_cell.length_b   1.000
_cell.length_c   1.000
_cell.angle_alpha   90.00
_cell.angle_beta   90.00
_cell.angle_gamma   90.00
#
_symmetry.space_group_name_H-M   'P 1'
#
loop_
_entity.id
_entity.type
_entity.pdbx_description
1 polymer ?
#
loop_
_entity_poly.entity_id
_entity_poly.type
_entity_poly.pdbx_seq_one_letter_code
_entity_poly.pdbx_strand_id
1 'polypeptide(L)'
;MNPRLAATYVLYDVIVTGRSLSLTLNEQLANIDNPADKGLCQEIIYGTLRHYASLQQSLRPWLKKPIPAKNKALEIILCTALYQLIVLKLPNYAVINESVAIVKPIGFAWAGGFINAVLRAASRSKQLALKSNKDHDHPPWLATCIKAAYPKHAEAIFAANHHPARVMLRVRPPLSRDDYLQQLHAQNIAAEAHIDNKDAIVLNQSVNIATLPGFADGQVTVQDANAQLATNLLAVKPAMRVLDACAAPGGKTAHIFDKDHDLQIIAVDESAERVATMQNTLTRLQVQAEVKTAKLENLADWYDGAAFDRILLDAPCSATGVIRKHPDILFHRRAAD
;
A
#
# COMPACT_ATOMS: atom_id res chain seq x y z
N MET A 1 21.03 -6.96 -3.89
CA MET A 1 20.81 -7.42 -2.49
C MET A 1 19.86 -8.60 -2.47
N ASN A 2 19.99 -9.52 -1.50
CA ASN A 2 19.05 -10.63 -1.33
C ASN A 2 17.63 -10.11 -0.98
N PRO A 3 16.56 -10.53 -1.68
CA PRO A 3 15.21 -10.02 -1.43
C PRO A 3 14.68 -10.32 -0.03
N ARG A 4 15.09 -11.42 0.62
CA ARG A 4 14.67 -11.76 2.00
C ARG A 4 15.39 -10.90 3.02
N LEU A 5 16.66 -10.54 2.75
CA LEU A 5 17.42 -9.62 3.58
C LEU A 5 16.78 -8.23 3.54
N ALA A 6 16.49 -7.73 2.33
CA ALA A 6 15.78 -6.49 2.09
C ALA A 6 14.44 -6.47 2.84
N ALA A 7 13.63 -7.51 2.66
CA ALA A 7 12.34 -7.65 3.34
C ALA A 7 12.48 -7.63 4.87
N THR A 8 13.51 -8.28 5.41
CA THR A 8 13.76 -8.29 6.86
C THR A 8 14.08 -6.90 7.40
N TYR A 9 14.88 -6.10 6.69
CA TYR A 9 15.15 -4.72 7.08
C TYR A 9 13.90 -3.86 7.04
N VAL A 10 13.11 -3.92 5.95
CA VAL A 10 11.85 -3.16 5.85
C VAL A 10 10.89 -3.55 6.97
N LEU A 11 10.68 -4.84 7.20
CA LEU A 11 9.78 -5.33 8.23
C LEU A 11 10.25 -4.94 9.64
N TYR A 12 11.55 -4.97 9.90
CA TYR A 12 12.10 -4.54 11.18
C TYR A 12 11.84 -3.04 11.40
N ASP A 13 12.12 -2.22 10.39
CA ASP A 13 11.91 -0.78 10.46
C ASP A 13 10.43 -0.43 10.68
N VAL A 14 9.52 -1.08 9.95
CA VAL A 14 8.08 -0.86 10.08
C VAL A 14 7.56 -1.34 11.45
N ILE A 15 7.87 -2.58 11.84
CA ILE A 15 7.26 -3.21 13.02
C ILE A 15 7.91 -2.73 14.32
N VAL A 16 9.22 -2.50 14.33
CA VAL A 16 10.00 -2.23 15.55
C VAL A 16 10.30 -0.75 15.72
N THR A 17 10.69 -0.06 14.63
CA THR A 17 11.12 1.34 14.71
C THR A 17 9.99 2.33 14.40
N GLY A 18 8.90 1.87 13.77
CA GLY A 18 7.77 2.73 13.38
C GLY A 18 8.04 3.60 12.15
N ARG A 19 9.05 3.27 11.34
CA ARG A 19 9.33 3.97 10.07
C ARG A 19 8.27 3.65 9.02
N SER A 20 7.98 4.61 8.15
CA SER A 20 7.02 4.46 7.04
C SER A 20 7.39 3.32 6.11
N LEU A 21 6.41 2.46 5.78
CA LEU A 21 6.61 1.36 4.82
C LEU A 21 7.02 1.87 3.44
N SER A 22 6.39 2.95 2.94
CA SER A 22 6.68 3.45 1.59
C SER A 22 8.12 3.93 1.45
N LEU A 23 8.62 4.64 2.47
CA LEU A 23 9.98 5.15 2.51
C LEU A 23 11.00 4.00 2.55
N THR A 24 10.92 3.15 3.58
CA THR A 24 11.91 2.07 3.76
C THR A 24 11.85 1.05 2.63
N LEU A 25 10.66 0.78 2.07
CA LEU A 25 10.53 -0.09 0.89
C LEU A 25 11.31 0.47 -0.29
N ASN A 26 11.15 1.76 -0.62
CA ASN A 26 11.85 2.39 -1.75
C ASN A 26 13.37 2.37 -1.55
N GLU A 27 13.86 2.69 -0.35
CA GLU A 27 15.29 2.61 0.01
C GLU A 27 15.85 1.20 -0.24
N GLN A 28 15.13 0.16 0.18
CA GLN A 28 15.62 -1.22 0.06
C GLN A 28 15.47 -1.79 -1.35
N LEU A 29 14.42 -1.42 -2.10
CA LEU A 29 14.23 -1.86 -3.49
C LEU A 29 15.25 -1.24 -4.45
N ALA A 30 15.81 -0.06 -4.12
CA ALA A 30 16.90 0.54 -4.90
C ALA A 30 18.17 -0.33 -4.89
N ASN A 31 18.35 -1.18 -3.88
CA ASN A 31 19.51 -2.06 -3.72
C ASN A 31 19.32 -3.45 -4.38
N ILE A 32 18.23 -3.67 -5.12
CA ILE A 32 17.93 -4.91 -5.83
C ILE A 32 17.91 -4.60 -7.33
N ASP A 33 18.75 -5.27 -8.12
CA ASP A 33 18.81 -4.98 -9.56
C ASP A 33 17.72 -5.72 -10.34
N ASN A 34 17.51 -7.00 -10.01
CA ASN A 34 16.58 -7.88 -10.70
C ASN A 34 15.11 -7.52 -10.40
N PRO A 35 14.28 -7.19 -11.41
CA PRO A 35 12.86 -6.89 -11.23
C PRO A 35 12.06 -8.03 -10.56
N ALA A 36 12.38 -9.30 -10.85
CA ALA A 36 11.70 -10.44 -10.23
C ALA A 36 11.97 -10.51 -8.72
N ASP A 37 13.19 -10.18 -8.31
CA ASP A 37 13.56 -10.12 -6.88
C ASP A 37 12.91 -8.92 -6.19
N LYS A 38 12.71 -7.80 -6.88
CA LYS A 38 11.90 -6.67 -6.35
C LYS A 38 10.47 -7.09 -6.07
N GLY A 39 9.83 -7.75 -7.03
CA GLY A 39 8.46 -8.25 -6.88
C GLY A 39 8.33 -9.25 -5.73
N LEU A 40 9.28 -10.18 -5.60
CA LEU A 40 9.31 -11.13 -4.50
C LEU A 40 9.56 -10.46 -3.14
N CYS A 41 10.46 -9.48 -3.07
CA CYS A 41 10.71 -8.69 -1.87
C CYS A 41 9.43 -7.99 -1.40
N GLN A 42 8.74 -7.30 -2.31
CA GLN A 42 7.46 -6.63 -2.03
C GLN A 42 6.41 -7.63 -1.54
N GLU A 43 6.24 -8.75 -2.24
CA GLU A 43 5.25 -9.77 -1.87
C GLU A 43 5.51 -10.33 -0.47
N ILE A 44 6.77 -10.60 -0.12
CA ILE A 44 7.15 -11.04 1.23
C ILE A 44 6.83 -9.96 2.27
N ILE A 45 7.16 -8.69 2.02
CA ILE A 45 6.92 -7.59 2.96
C ILE A 45 5.43 -7.40 3.20
N TYR A 46 4.65 -7.15 2.15
CA TYR A 46 3.22 -6.88 2.28
C TYR A 46 2.47 -8.09 2.85
N GLY A 47 2.78 -9.29 2.35
CA GLY A 47 2.19 -10.54 2.83
C GLY A 47 2.49 -10.83 4.30
N THR A 48 3.73 -10.60 4.73
CA THR A 48 4.11 -10.79 6.14
C THR A 48 3.44 -9.76 7.04
N LEU A 49 3.33 -8.48 6.64
CA LEU A 49 2.63 -7.46 7.43
C LEU A 49 1.14 -7.79 7.60
N ARG A 50 0.46 -8.19 6.51
CA ARG A 50 -0.98 -8.54 6.55
C ARG A 50 -1.27 -9.70 7.50
N HIS A 51 -0.37 -10.67 7.60
CA HIS A 51 -0.60 -11.90 8.34
C HIS A 51 0.31 -12.07 9.55
N TYR A 52 0.90 -10.98 10.07
CA TYR A 52 2.00 -11.10 11.02
C TYR A 52 1.60 -11.81 12.32
N ALA A 53 0.45 -11.51 12.89
CA ALA A 53 -0.01 -12.13 14.14
C ALA A 53 -0.40 -13.61 13.93
N SER A 54 -1.01 -13.94 12.80
CA SER A 54 -1.34 -15.29 12.35
C SER A 54 -0.06 -16.10 12.08
N LEU A 55 0.97 -15.50 11.50
CA LEU A 55 2.29 -16.11 11.30
C LEU A 55 3.00 -16.36 12.64
N GLN A 56 2.95 -15.40 13.57
CA GLN A 56 3.45 -15.59 14.93
C GLN A 56 2.73 -16.75 15.64
N GLN A 57 1.40 -16.84 15.52
CA GLN A 57 0.63 -17.94 16.09
C GLN A 57 0.95 -19.28 15.43
N SER A 58 1.21 -19.28 14.12
CA SER A 58 1.64 -20.45 13.34
C SER A 58 3.04 -20.93 13.72
N LEU A 59 3.91 -20.01 14.15
CA LEU A 59 5.28 -20.30 14.58
C LEU A 59 5.35 -20.98 15.96
N ARG A 60 4.42 -20.67 16.86
CA ARG A 60 4.44 -21.12 18.28
C ARG A 60 4.71 -22.62 18.49
N PRO A 61 4.13 -23.57 17.74
CA PRO A 61 4.37 -25.00 17.96
C PRO A 61 5.84 -25.43 17.80
N TRP A 62 6.63 -24.64 17.09
CA TRP A 62 8.05 -24.92 16.79
C TRP A 62 9.01 -24.20 17.73
N LEU A 63 8.48 -23.44 18.69
CA LEU A 63 9.26 -22.70 19.66
C LEU A 63 9.03 -23.26 21.07
N LYS A 64 10.12 -23.64 21.74
CA LYS A 64 10.05 -24.03 23.17
C LYS A 64 9.73 -22.85 24.08
N LYS A 65 10.19 -21.66 23.70
CA LYS A 65 9.98 -20.39 24.41
C LYS A 65 9.75 -19.28 23.38
N PRO A 66 8.99 -18.23 23.73
CA PRO A 66 8.87 -17.04 22.89
C PRO A 66 10.24 -16.43 22.58
N ILE A 67 10.38 -15.85 21.39
CA ILE A 67 11.61 -15.13 21.00
C ILE A 67 11.64 -13.79 21.78
N PRO A 68 12.74 -13.48 22.50
CA PRO A 68 12.84 -12.23 23.24
C PRO A 68 12.77 -10.99 22.32
N ALA A 69 12.25 -9.87 22.83
CA ALA A 69 12.12 -8.63 22.07
C ALA A 69 13.43 -8.14 21.43
N LYS A 70 14.57 -8.29 22.13
CA LYS A 70 15.91 -7.96 21.58
C LYS A 70 16.32 -8.78 20.34
N ASN A 71 15.64 -9.89 20.08
CA ASN A 71 15.88 -10.79 18.95
C ASN A 71 14.74 -10.73 17.92
N LYS A 72 13.97 -9.63 17.88
CA LYS A 72 12.79 -9.48 17.02
C LYS A 72 13.09 -9.73 15.53
N ALA A 73 14.29 -9.37 15.06
CA ALA A 73 14.72 -9.67 13.70
C ALA A 73 14.67 -11.19 13.37
N LEU A 74 14.98 -12.07 14.33
CA LEU A 74 14.89 -13.53 14.12
C LEU A 74 13.43 -14.00 14.00
N GLU A 75 12.52 -13.40 14.77
CA GLU A 75 11.08 -13.68 14.64
C GLU A 75 10.56 -13.23 13.27
N ILE A 76 11.00 -12.06 12.78
CA ILE A 76 10.68 -11.56 11.45
C ILE A 76 11.17 -12.52 10.37
N ILE A 77 12.40 -13.03 10.46
CA ILE A 77 12.92 -14.05 9.53
C ILE A 77 12.03 -15.30 9.56
N LEU A 78 11.67 -15.80 10.73
CA LEU A 78 10.83 -16.99 10.83
C LEU A 78 9.42 -16.75 10.27
N CYS A 79 8.82 -15.57 10.50
CA CYS A 79 7.51 -15.22 9.96
C CYS A 79 7.54 -15.06 8.44
N THR A 80 8.55 -14.38 7.88
CA THR A 80 8.74 -14.26 6.42
C THR A 80 8.98 -15.62 5.77
N ALA A 81 9.74 -16.51 6.41
CA ALA A 81 9.94 -17.87 5.93
C ALA A 81 8.64 -18.68 5.96
N LEU A 82 7.87 -18.61 7.06
CA LEU A 82 6.56 -19.25 7.15
C LEU A 82 5.59 -18.73 6.09
N TYR A 83 5.57 -17.42 5.84
CA TYR A 83 4.75 -16.83 4.76
C TYR A 83 5.09 -17.45 3.41
N GLN A 84 6.38 -17.53 3.08
CA GLN A 84 6.85 -18.13 1.83
C GLN A 84 6.50 -19.62 1.71
N LEU A 85 6.56 -20.38 2.81
CA LEU A 85 6.25 -21.82 2.82
C LEU A 85 4.74 -22.08 2.72
N ILE A 86 3.94 -21.30 3.45
CA ILE A 86 2.50 -21.55 3.62
C ILE A 86 1.70 -20.92 2.47
N VAL A 87 1.95 -19.63 2.20
CA VAL A 87 1.14 -18.81 1.30
C VAL A 87 1.69 -18.87 -0.12
N LEU A 88 2.99 -18.57 -0.28
CA LEU A 88 3.63 -18.59 -1.59
C LEU A 88 3.99 -20.00 -2.07
N LYS A 89 4.03 -20.97 -1.15
CA LYS A 89 4.38 -22.39 -1.42
C LYS A 89 5.70 -22.55 -2.19
N LEU A 90 6.68 -21.69 -1.87
CA LEU A 90 8.01 -21.77 -2.48
C LEU A 90 8.75 -23.04 -2.03
N PRO A 91 9.73 -23.54 -2.82
CA PRO A 91 10.45 -24.75 -2.48
C PRO A 91 11.09 -24.68 -1.08
N ASN A 92 10.78 -25.66 -0.22
CA ASN A 92 11.21 -25.68 1.17
C ASN A 92 12.72 -25.45 1.34
N TYR A 93 13.55 -26.14 0.55
CA TYR A 93 15.00 -26.02 0.64
C TYR A 93 15.48 -24.60 0.33
N ALA A 94 14.87 -23.93 -0.65
CA ALA A 94 15.23 -22.58 -1.05
C ALA A 94 14.88 -21.59 0.07
N VAL A 95 13.65 -21.65 0.60
CA VAL A 95 13.23 -20.76 1.69
C VAL A 95 14.11 -20.94 2.94
N ILE A 96 14.42 -22.18 3.32
CA ILE A 96 15.23 -22.47 4.51
C ILE A 96 16.66 -21.96 4.31
N ASN A 97 17.31 -22.30 3.19
CA ASN A 97 18.70 -21.91 2.93
C ASN A 97 18.83 -20.39 2.88
N GLU A 98 17.94 -19.70 2.17
CA GLU A 98 17.93 -18.24 2.08
C GLU A 98 17.70 -17.58 3.45
N SER A 99 16.77 -18.12 4.25
CA SER A 99 16.48 -17.61 5.59
C SER A 99 17.66 -17.77 6.55
N VAL A 100 18.45 -18.84 6.41
CA VAL A 100 19.67 -19.06 7.19
C VAL A 100 20.79 -18.13 6.73
N ALA A 101 20.93 -17.91 5.41
CA ALA A 101 21.98 -17.09 4.83
C ALA A 101 21.92 -15.62 5.30
N ILE A 102 20.72 -15.09 5.52
CA ILE A 102 20.53 -13.68 5.91
C ILE A 102 20.79 -13.41 7.40
N VAL A 103 20.92 -14.45 8.24
CA VAL A 103 21.14 -14.32 9.68
C VAL A 103 22.47 -13.63 10.03
N LYS A 104 23.53 -13.90 9.27
CA LYS A 104 24.84 -13.27 9.48
C LYS A 104 24.82 -11.78 9.10
N PRO A 105 24.35 -11.38 7.90
CA PRO A 105 24.19 -9.97 7.53
C PRO A 105 23.42 -9.11 8.54
N ILE A 106 22.37 -9.65 9.17
CA ILE A 106 21.58 -8.91 10.18
C ILE A 106 22.21 -8.87 11.58
N GLY A 107 23.43 -9.40 11.76
CA GLY A 107 24.16 -9.36 13.04
C GLY A 107 23.87 -10.53 14.00
N PHE A 108 23.20 -11.60 13.55
CA PHE A 108 22.80 -12.73 14.39
C PHE A 108 23.48 -14.05 14.01
N ALA A 109 24.72 -14.04 13.50
CA ALA A 109 25.40 -15.23 12.94
C ALA A 109 25.27 -16.53 13.77
N TRP A 110 25.23 -16.44 15.10
CA TRP A 110 25.02 -17.56 16.02
C TRP A 110 23.67 -18.29 15.84
N ALA A 111 22.64 -17.62 15.29
CA ALA A 111 21.28 -18.13 15.18
C ALA A 111 21.02 -18.98 13.92
N GLY A 112 22.00 -19.17 13.03
CA GLY A 112 21.80 -19.91 11.78
C GLY A 112 21.29 -21.35 12.01
N GLY A 113 21.88 -22.06 12.97
CA GLY A 113 21.44 -23.40 13.35
C GLY A 113 20.02 -23.42 13.94
N PHE A 114 19.65 -22.39 14.71
CA PHE A 114 18.31 -22.23 15.28
C PHE A 114 17.26 -22.02 14.19
N ILE A 115 17.48 -21.07 13.27
CA ILE A 115 16.55 -20.81 12.14
C ILE A 115 16.37 -22.08 11.29
N ASN A 116 17.47 -22.75 10.92
CA ASN A 116 17.40 -23.99 10.15
C ASN A 116 16.60 -25.08 10.88
N ALA A 117 16.85 -25.28 12.18
CA ALA A 117 16.17 -26.32 12.96
C ALA A 117 14.66 -26.07 13.04
N VAL A 118 14.24 -24.83 13.34
CA VAL A 118 12.83 -24.44 13.44
C VAL A 118 12.13 -24.62 12.09
N LEU A 119 12.71 -24.10 11.00
CA LEU A 119 12.06 -24.17 9.69
C LEU A 119 12.02 -25.58 9.12
N ARG A 120 13.05 -26.42 9.33
CA ARG A 120 13.02 -27.84 8.93
C ARG A 120 12.01 -28.65 9.74
N ALA A 121 11.81 -28.32 11.01
CA ALA A 121 10.78 -28.96 11.82
C ALA A 121 9.39 -28.57 11.29
N ALA A 122 9.17 -27.27 11.05
CA ALA A 122 7.93 -26.74 10.51
C ALA A 122 7.59 -27.31 9.13
N SER A 123 8.55 -27.30 8.19
CA SER A 123 8.32 -27.70 6.79
C SER A 123 8.00 -29.18 6.60
N ARG A 124 8.32 -30.03 7.59
CA ARG A 124 8.00 -31.48 7.56
C ARG A 124 6.63 -31.79 8.16
N SER A 125 6.01 -30.83 8.84
CA SER A 125 4.73 -31.04 9.48
C SER A 125 3.58 -30.89 8.50
N LYS A 126 2.67 -31.87 8.50
CA LYS A 126 1.39 -31.77 7.80
C LYS A 126 0.46 -30.70 8.40
N GLN A 127 0.76 -30.21 9.59
CA GLN A 127 -0.01 -29.17 10.28
C GLN A 127 0.48 -27.74 9.96
N LEU A 128 1.48 -27.60 9.07
CA LEU A 128 1.96 -26.29 8.66
C LEU A 128 0.89 -25.59 7.82
N ALA A 129 0.15 -24.69 8.46
CA ALA A 129 -0.88 -23.87 7.84
C ALA A 129 -0.93 -22.51 8.55
N LEU A 130 -1.48 -21.51 7.88
CA LEU A 130 -1.70 -20.20 8.47
C LEU A 130 -2.82 -20.33 9.49
N LYS A 131 -2.50 -20.15 10.77
CA LYS A 131 -3.47 -20.19 11.86
C LYS A 131 -4.14 -18.83 11.98
N SER A 132 -5.45 -18.79 11.76
CA SER A 132 -6.24 -17.57 11.97
C SER A 132 -6.11 -17.10 13.43
N ASN A 133 -5.78 -15.82 13.59
CA ASN A 133 -5.88 -15.16 14.88
C ASN A 133 -7.34 -14.75 15.15
N LYS A 134 -7.74 -14.71 16.43
CA LYS A 134 -9.10 -14.40 16.90
C LYS A 134 -9.61 -13.03 16.40
N ASP A 135 -8.69 -12.11 16.15
CA ASP A 135 -8.97 -10.76 15.64
C ASP A 135 -8.36 -10.52 14.25
N HIS A 136 -8.09 -11.60 13.48
CA HIS A 136 -7.71 -11.51 12.07
C HIS A 136 -6.54 -10.54 11.82
N ASP A 137 -5.46 -10.66 12.60
CA ASP A 137 -4.27 -9.79 12.52
C ASP A 137 -4.50 -8.29 12.81
N HIS A 138 -5.73 -7.89 13.18
CA HIS A 138 -5.99 -6.51 13.60
C HIS A 138 -5.63 -6.32 15.08
N PRO A 139 -5.09 -5.15 15.47
CA PRO A 139 -4.93 -4.79 16.88
C PRO A 139 -6.26 -4.87 17.64
N PRO A 140 -6.27 -5.28 18.92
CA PRO A 140 -7.50 -5.46 19.69
C PRO A 140 -8.42 -4.24 19.71
N TRP A 141 -7.85 -3.03 19.76
CA TRP A 141 -8.63 -1.79 19.73
C TRP A 141 -9.39 -1.63 18.42
N LEU A 142 -8.74 -1.88 17.28
CA LEU A 142 -9.33 -1.72 15.95
C LEU A 142 -10.36 -2.82 15.67
N ALA A 143 -10.05 -4.06 16.06
CA ALA A 143 -11.00 -5.16 15.96
C ALA A 143 -12.27 -4.88 16.76
N THR A 144 -12.13 -4.31 17.96
CA THR A 144 -13.27 -3.89 18.80
C THR A 144 -14.08 -2.79 18.11
N CYS A 145 -13.44 -1.75 17.58
CA CYS A 145 -14.13 -0.67 16.85
C CYS A 145 -14.88 -1.20 15.62
N ILE A 146 -14.26 -2.06 14.82
CA ILE A 146 -14.89 -2.65 13.62
C ILE A 146 -16.10 -3.52 14.01
N LYS A 147 -15.96 -4.39 15.01
CA LYS A 147 -17.06 -5.24 15.50
C LYS A 147 -18.23 -4.42 16.05
N ALA A 148 -17.95 -3.31 16.72
CA ALA A 148 -18.97 -2.40 17.25
C ALA A 148 -19.68 -1.61 16.14
N ALA A 149 -18.93 -1.05 15.18
CA ALA A 149 -19.48 -0.23 14.10
C ALA A 149 -20.20 -1.07 13.02
N TYR A 150 -19.71 -2.29 12.76
CA TYR A 150 -20.18 -3.15 11.66
C TYR A 150 -20.47 -4.59 12.13
N PRO A 151 -21.37 -4.82 13.09
CA PRO A 151 -21.56 -6.13 13.71
C PRO A 151 -21.94 -7.25 12.73
N LYS A 152 -22.64 -6.92 11.64
CA LYS A 152 -23.02 -7.88 10.58
C LYS A 152 -21.95 -8.08 9.49
N HIS A 153 -20.97 -7.19 9.41
CA HIS A 153 -19.99 -7.15 8.32
C HIS A 153 -18.53 -7.24 8.79
N ALA A 154 -18.28 -7.31 10.11
CA ALA A 154 -16.94 -7.31 10.68
C ALA A 154 -16.04 -8.40 10.07
N GLU A 155 -16.52 -9.63 9.98
CA GLU A 155 -15.79 -10.75 9.37
C GLU A 155 -15.44 -10.50 7.90
N ALA A 156 -16.36 -9.91 7.14
CA ALA A 156 -16.11 -9.57 5.74
C ALA A 156 -15.08 -8.44 5.61
N ILE A 157 -15.11 -7.45 6.50
CA ILE A 157 -14.12 -6.36 6.56
C ILE A 157 -12.74 -6.92 6.89
N PHE A 158 -12.63 -7.78 7.91
CA PHE A 158 -11.37 -8.42 8.28
C PHE A 158 -10.80 -9.26 7.14
N ALA A 159 -11.64 -10.06 6.48
CA ALA A 159 -11.24 -10.83 5.30
C ALA A 159 -10.77 -9.92 4.16
N ALA A 160 -11.52 -8.86 3.84
CA ALA A 160 -11.17 -7.92 2.78
C ALA A 160 -9.84 -7.19 3.04
N ASN A 161 -9.54 -6.86 4.30
CA ASN A 161 -8.28 -6.21 4.69
C ASN A 161 -7.06 -7.12 4.52
N HIS A 162 -7.25 -8.44 4.52
CA HIS A 162 -6.18 -9.41 4.29
C HIS A 162 -5.90 -9.69 2.82
N HIS A 163 -6.84 -9.40 1.93
CA HIS A 163 -6.64 -9.63 0.51
C HIS A 163 -5.89 -8.46 -0.13
N PRO A 164 -4.86 -8.72 -0.96
CA PRO A 164 -4.19 -7.67 -1.71
C PRO A 164 -5.19 -6.83 -2.49
N ALA A 165 -5.07 -5.51 -2.39
CA ALA A 165 -5.92 -4.62 -3.17
C ALA A 165 -5.59 -4.74 -4.66
N ARG A 166 -6.62 -4.84 -5.49
CA ARG A 166 -6.46 -4.72 -6.94
C ARG A 166 -6.04 -3.29 -7.30
N VAL A 167 -5.12 -3.17 -8.25
CA VAL A 167 -4.73 -1.87 -8.79
C VAL A 167 -5.88 -1.33 -9.62
N MET A 168 -6.26 -0.09 -9.34
CA MET A 168 -7.31 0.62 -10.06
C MET A 168 -6.67 1.79 -10.80
N LEU A 169 -7.14 1.98 -12.02
CA LEU A 169 -6.73 3.05 -12.92
C LEU A 169 -7.89 4.02 -13.09
N ARG A 170 -7.57 5.29 -13.31
CA ARG A 170 -8.48 6.30 -13.86
C ARG A 170 -8.00 6.66 -15.26
N VAL A 171 -8.83 6.42 -16.26
CA VAL A 171 -8.60 6.87 -17.63
C VAL A 171 -8.94 8.35 -17.74
N ARG A 172 -8.12 9.10 -18.48
CA ARG A 172 -8.27 10.55 -18.63
C ARG A 172 -8.82 10.91 -20.01
N PRO A 173 -9.74 11.90 -20.10
CA PRO A 173 -10.22 12.41 -21.39
C PRO A 173 -9.08 12.92 -22.29
N PRO A 174 -9.26 12.93 -23.62
CA PRO A 174 -10.47 12.52 -24.35
C PRO A 174 -10.62 11.00 -24.52
N LEU A 175 -9.67 10.20 -24.04
CA LEU A 175 -9.74 8.74 -24.16
C LEU A 175 -10.86 8.17 -23.29
N SER A 176 -11.68 7.28 -23.86
CA SER A 176 -12.72 6.60 -23.09
C SER A 176 -12.17 5.40 -22.34
N ARG A 177 -12.83 5.03 -21.24
CA ARG A 177 -12.51 3.81 -20.48
C ARG A 177 -12.53 2.56 -21.35
N ASP A 178 -13.53 2.45 -22.22
CA ASP A 178 -13.75 1.26 -23.03
C ASP A 178 -12.69 1.14 -24.13
N ASP A 179 -12.26 2.26 -24.73
CA ASP A 179 -11.13 2.28 -25.67
C ASP A 179 -9.82 1.90 -24.98
N TYR A 180 -9.58 2.40 -23.76
CA TYR A 180 -8.38 2.04 -23.02
C TYR A 180 -8.39 0.56 -22.58
N LEU A 181 -9.55 -0.01 -22.23
CA LEU A 181 -9.69 -1.45 -21.98
C LEU A 181 -9.29 -2.27 -23.20
N GLN A 182 -9.68 -1.86 -24.41
CA GLN A 182 -9.25 -2.52 -25.65
C GLN A 182 -7.72 -2.46 -25.83
N GLN A 183 -7.09 -1.33 -25.51
CA GLN A 183 -5.62 -1.21 -25.55
C GLN A 183 -4.92 -2.15 -24.56
N LEU A 184 -5.46 -2.29 -23.35
CA LEU A 184 -4.94 -3.24 -22.36
C LEU A 184 -5.08 -4.68 -22.85
N HIS A 185 -6.25 -5.05 -23.39
CA HIS A 185 -6.48 -6.39 -23.92
C HIS A 185 -5.60 -6.72 -25.12
N ALA A 186 -5.35 -5.75 -26.01
CA ALA A 186 -4.41 -5.89 -27.13
C ALA A 186 -2.98 -6.19 -26.67
N GLN A 187 -2.61 -5.79 -25.45
CA GLN A 187 -1.31 -6.08 -24.82
C GLN A 187 -1.36 -7.27 -23.86
N ASN A 188 -2.44 -8.06 -23.87
CA ASN A 188 -2.66 -9.19 -22.96
C ASN A 188 -2.64 -8.79 -21.47
N ILE A 189 -3.06 -7.57 -21.16
CA ILE A 189 -3.24 -7.10 -19.78
C ILE A 189 -4.68 -7.37 -19.36
N ALA A 190 -4.88 -8.34 -18.47
CA ALA A 190 -6.19 -8.67 -17.94
C ALA A 190 -6.73 -7.52 -17.07
N ALA A 191 -7.84 -6.92 -17.51
CA ALA A 191 -8.50 -5.80 -16.85
C ALA A 191 -9.99 -5.77 -17.16
N GLU A 192 -10.77 -5.17 -16.26
CA GLU A 192 -12.22 -5.02 -16.39
C GLU A 192 -12.67 -3.60 -16.01
N ALA A 193 -13.82 -3.18 -16.53
CA ALA A 193 -14.47 -1.95 -16.11
C ALA A 193 -14.90 -2.05 -14.64
N HIS A 194 -14.77 -0.94 -13.90
CA HIS A 194 -15.40 -0.86 -12.59
C HIS A 194 -16.92 -0.72 -12.74
N ILE A 195 -17.69 -1.45 -11.91
CA ILE A 195 -19.15 -1.53 -12.01
C ILE A 195 -19.84 -0.16 -11.90
N ASP A 196 -19.42 0.67 -10.93
CA ASP A 196 -20.10 1.94 -10.62
C ASP A 196 -19.28 3.19 -11.00
N ASN A 197 -18.21 3.05 -11.80
CA ASN A 197 -17.37 4.19 -12.12
C ASN A 197 -16.93 4.18 -13.59
N LYS A 198 -17.38 5.21 -14.32
CA LYS A 198 -17.21 5.37 -15.77
C LYS A 198 -15.77 5.56 -16.22
N ASP A 199 -14.90 6.08 -15.36
CA ASP A 199 -13.51 6.39 -15.70
C ASP A 199 -12.55 5.32 -15.14
N ALA A 200 -13.08 4.39 -14.31
CA ALA A 200 -12.27 3.43 -13.58
C ALA A 200 -12.12 2.08 -14.29
N ILE A 201 -10.90 1.59 -14.29
CA ILE A 201 -10.53 0.22 -14.69
C ILE A 201 -9.90 -0.47 -13.51
N VAL A 202 -10.21 -1.75 -13.36
CA VAL A 202 -9.63 -2.59 -12.33
C VAL A 202 -8.76 -3.65 -12.98
N LEU A 203 -7.47 -3.66 -12.64
CA LEU A 203 -6.53 -4.64 -13.15
C LEU A 203 -6.73 -5.98 -12.43
N ASN A 204 -6.72 -7.07 -13.20
CA ASN A 204 -6.87 -8.44 -12.70
C ASN A 204 -5.53 -9.11 -12.41
N GLN A 205 -4.44 -8.44 -12.74
CA GLN A 205 -3.07 -8.92 -12.54
C GLN A 205 -2.17 -7.78 -12.09
N SER A 206 -1.07 -8.13 -11.43
CA SER A 206 -0.01 -7.17 -11.13
C SER A 206 0.74 -6.84 -12.40
N VAL A 207 0.92 -5.55 -12.66
CA VAL A 207 1.68 -5.04 -13.81
C VAL A 207 2.63 -3.96 -13.34
N ASN A 208 3.73 -3.78 -14.08
CA ASN A 208 4.56 -2.60 -13.87
C ASN A 208 3.77 -1.38 -14.38
N ILE A 209 3.40 -0.47 -13.48
CA ILE A 209 2.61 0.71 -13.80
C ILE A 209 3.30 1.56 -14.87
N ALA A 210 4.63 1.63 -14.86
CA ALA A 210 5.40 2.41 -15.84
C ALA A 210 5.33 1.83 -17.26
N THR A 211 4.92 0.58 -17.43
CA THR A 211 4.79 -0.08 -18.76
C THR A 211 3.36 -0.07 -19.27
N LEU A 212 2.40 0.52 -18.53
CA LEU A 212 1.03 0.65 -19.00
C LEU A 212 0.98 1.57 -20.24
N PRO A 213 0.18 1.24 -21.26
CA PRO A 213 0.04 2.08 -22.45
C PRO A 213 -0.39 3.50 -22.06
N GLY A 214 0.28 4.51 -22.60
CA GLY A 214 -0.05 5.91 -22.35
C GLY A 214 0.17 6.41 -20.91
N PHE A 215 0.78 5.64 -20.01
CA PHE A 215 1.01 6.08 -18.62
C PHE A 215 2.01 7.23 -18.53
N ALA A 216 3.10 7.15 -19.29
CA ALA A 216 4.11 8.22 -19.36
C ALA A 216 3.52 9.53 -19.93
N ASP A 217 2.61 9.40 -20.91
CA ASP A 217 1.91 10.50 -21.58
C ASP A 217 0.71 11.03 -20.77
N GLY A 218 0.45 10.45 -19.60
CA GLY A 218 -0.62 10.88 -18.72
C GLY A 218 -2.04 10.54 -19.19
N GLN A 219 -2.23 9.59 -20.11
CA GLN A 219 -3.57 9.12 -20.52
C GLN A 219 -4.30 8.37 -19.39
N VAL A 220 -3.54 7.88 -18.41
CA VAL A 220 -4.05 7.11 -17.28
C VAL A 220 -3.29 7.46 -16.00
N THR A 221 -3.95 7.30 -14.86
CA THR A 221 -3.33 7.41 -13.54
C THR A 221 -3.77 6.29 -12.61
N VAL A 222 -2.93 5.92 -11.65
CA VAL A 222 -3.30 4.95 -10.61
C VAL A 222 -4.11 5.68 -9.54
N GLN A 223 -5.38 5.33 -9.40
CA GLN A 223 -6.27 5.93 -8.42
C GLN A 223 -7.40 4.97 -8.05
N ASP A 224 -7.67 4.81 -6.75
CA ASP A 224 -8.78 4.00 -6.25
C ASP A 224 -10.13 4.50 -6.76
N ALA A 225 -11.05 3.61 -7.10
CA ALA A 225 -12.37 3.96 -7.57
C ALA A 225 -13.14 4.83 -6.54
N ASN A 226 -12.97 4.60 -5.24
CA ASN A 226 -13.62 5.43 -4.22
C ASN A 226 -13.05 6.86 -4.20
N ALA A 227 -11.75 7.02 -4.42
CA ALA A 227 -11.13 8.34 -4.53
C ALA A 227 -11.58 9.09 -5.78
N GLN A 228 -11.92 8.37 -6.85
CA GLN A 228 -12.47 8.96 -8.08
C GLN A 228 -13.91 9.47 -7.88
N LEU A 229 -14.73 8.78 -7.08
CA LEU A 229 -16.11 9.20 -6.79
C LEU A 229 -16.18 10.57 -6.11
N ALA A 230 -15.22 10.89 -5.23
CA ALA A 230 -15.19 12.17 -4.52
C ALA A 230 -15.20 13.37 -5.48
N THR A 231 -14.41 13.33 -6.56
CA THR A 231 -14.39 14.40 -7.57
C THR A 231 -15.70 14.48 -8.35
N ASN A 232 -16.36 13.35 -8.61
CA ASN A 232 -17.66 13.35 -9.28
C ASN A 232 -18.74 14.03 -8.43
N LEU A 233 -18.69 13.87 -7.10
CA LEU A 233 -19.59 14.53 -6.17
C LEU A 233 -19.33 16.02 -6.01
N LEU A 234 -18.10 16.49 -6.28
CA LEU A 234 -17.74 17.91 -6.21
C LEU A 234 -18.53 18.77 -7.21
N ALA A 235 -18.98 18.15 -8.32
CA ALA A 235 -19.84 18.77 -9.34
C ALA A 235 -19.36 20.16 -9.77
N VAL A 236 -18.08 20.23 -10.18
CA VAL A 236 -17.44 21.44 -10.70
C VAL A 236 -18.03 21.85 -12.05
N LYS A 237 -17.97 23.15 -12.36
CA LYS A 237 -18.41 23.75 -13.62
C LYS A 237 -17.26 24.59 -14.20
N PRO A 238 -17.25 24.85 -15.52
CA PRO A 238 -16.21 25.67 -16.16
C PRO A 238 -16.01 27.00 -15.42
N ALA A 239 -14.77 27.50 -15.41
CA ALA A 239 -14.35 28.75 -14.79
C ALA A 239 -14.55 28.88 -13.26
N MET A 240 -14.94 27.80 -12.56
CA MET A 240 -15.02 27.80 -11.09
C MET A 240 -13.63 27.86 -10.44
N ARG A 241 -13.58 28.50 -9.28
CA ARG A 241 -12.43 28.49 -8.37
C ARG A 241 -12.56 27.35 -7.37
N VAL A 242 -11.61 26.42 -7.39
CA VAL A 242 -11.69 25.16 -6.64
C VAL A 242 -10.48 25.00 -5.74
N LEU A 243 -10.73 24.69 -4.47
CA LEU A 243 -9.69 24.28 -3.52
C LEU A 243 -9.65 22.76 -3.42
N ASP A 244 -8.47 22.16 -3.62
CA ASP A 244 -8.15 20.80 -3.21
C ASP A 244 -7.28 20.88 -1.95
N ALA A 245 -7.86 20.53 -0.81
CA ALA A 245 -7.25 20.64 0.51
C ALA A 245 -6.75 19.27 0.97
N CYS A 246 -5.49 19.21 1.43
CA CYS A 246 -4.71 17.98 1.63
C CYS A 246 -4.50 17.19 0.32
N ALA A 247 -4.17 17.94 -0.73
CA ALA A 247 -4.25 17.48 -2.12
C ALA A 247 -3.24 16.37 -2.49
N ALA A 248 -2.12 16.26 -1.79
CA ALA A 248 -1.06 15.36 -2.22
C ALA A 248 -1.50 13.88 -2.12
N PRO A 249 -1.18 13.02 -3.11
CA PRO A 249 -0.20 13.20 -4.18
C PRO A 249 -0.76 13.78 -5.49
N GLY A 250 -1.89 14.49 -5.48
CA GLY A 250 -2.41 15.22 -6.66
C GLY A 250 -3.34 14.44 -7.57
N GLY A 251 -3.69 13.20 -7.21
CA GLY A 251 -4.60 12.39 -8.02
C GLY A 251 -5.99 12.99 -8.14
N LYS A 252 -6.51 13.58 -7.04
CA LYS A 252 -7.82 14.26 -7.04
C LYS A 252 -7.75 15.62 -7.72
N THR A 253 -6.69 16.40 -7.51
CA THR A 253 -6.39 17.64 -8.23
C THR A 253 -6.42 17.43 -9.75
N ALA A 254 -5.71 16.41 -10.23
CA ALA A 254 -5.72 16.05 -11.65
C ALA A 254 -7.12 15.63 -12.12
N HIS A 255 -7.89 14.94 -11.28
CA HIS A 255 -9.26 14.56 -11.64
C HIS A 255 -10.19 15.77 -11.76
N ILE A 256 -10.01 16.77 -10.90
CA ILE A 256 -10.76 18.03 -10.94
C ILE A 256 -10.46 18.73 -12.26
N PHE A 257 -9.17 18.88 -12.60
CA PHE A 257 -8.74 19.46 -13.88
C PHE A 257 -9.32 18.72 -15.08
N ASP A 258 -9.34 17.38 -15.06
CA ASP A 258 -9.92 16.57 -16.14
C ASP A 258 -11.42 16.80 -16.36
N LYS A 259 -12.13 17.47 -15.43
CA LYS A 259 -13.55 17.83 -15.63
C LYS A 259 -13.68 19.04 -16.54
N ASP A 260 -12.79 20.02 -16.41
CA ASP A 260 -12.77 21.23 -17.22
C ASP A 260 -11.42 21.96 -17.06
N HIS A 261 -10.78 22.34 -18.16
CA HIS A 261 -9.46 22.96 -18.15
C HIS A 261 -9.48 24.46 -17.81
N ASP A 262 -10.66 25.10 -17.76
CA ASP A 262 -10.82 26.52 -17.38
C ASP A 262 -10.93 26.72 -15.86
N LEU A 263 -10.87 25.64 -15.08
CA LEU A 263 -10.94 25.69 -13.62
C LEU A 263 -9.71 26.39 -13.02
N GLN A 264 -9.95 27.25 -12.03
CA GLN A 264 -8.89 27.85 -11.21
C GLN A 264 -8.66 26.98 -9.98
N ILE A 265 -7.71 26.05 -10.07
CA ILE A 265 -7.46 25.06 -9.02
C ILE A 265 -6.30 25.51 -8.13
N ILE A 266 -6.55 25.57 -6.82
CA ILE A 266 -5.51 25.71 -5.79
C ILE A 266 -5.43 24.39 -5.03
N ALA A 267 -4.24 23.80 -4.98
CA ALA A 267 -3.94 22.56 -4.28
C ALA A 267 -2.99 22.83 -3.11
N VAL A 268 -3.41 22.49 -1.89
CA VAL A 268 -2.66 22.77 -0.66
C VAL A 268 -2.36 21.47 0.09
N ASP A 269 -1.12 21.28 0.50
CA ASP A 269 -0.72 20.20 1.41
C ASP A 269 0.42 20.69 2.32
N GLU A 270 0.48 20.19 3.56
CA GLU A 270 1.48 20.67 4.54
C GLU A 270 2.87 20.05 4.33
N SER A 271 2.94 18.87 3.71
CA SER A 271 4.19 18.11 3.58
C SER A 271 4.92 18.46 2.30
N ALA A 272 6.08 19.10 2.42
CA ALA A 272 6.92 19.46 1.27
C ALA A 272 7.29 18.25 0.39
N GLU A 273 7.55 17.09 1.00
CA GLU A 273 7.86 15.84 0.28
C GLU A 273 6.64 15.34 -0.53
N ARG A 274 5.45 15.37 0.07
CA ARG A 274 4.21 14.99 -0.61
C ARG A 274 3.85 16.01 -1.69
N VAL A 275 4.11 17.30 -1.48
CA VAL A 275 3.95 18.35 -2.49
C VAL A 275 4.89 18.12 -3.68
N ALA A 276 6.15 17.75 -3.47
CA ALA A 276 7.06 17.40 -4.56
C ALA A 276 6.52 16.20 -5.38
N THR A 277 5.95 15.20 -4.71
CA THR A 277 5.28 14.06 -5.37
C THR A 277 4.05 14.50 -6.16
N MET A 278 3.27 15.43 -5.62
CA MET A 278 2.13 16.03 -6.31
C MET A 278 2.57 16.79 -7.55
N GLN A 279 3.59 17.66 -7.46
CA GLN A 279 4.14 18.37 -8.61
C GLN A 279 4.58 17.41 -9.71
N ASN A 280 5.32 16.35 -9.38
CA ASN A 280 5.70 15.32 -10.35
C ASN A 280 4.47 14.66 -11.01
N THR A 281 3.42 14.41 -10.24
CA THR A 281 2.15 13.85 -10.76
C THR A 281 1.47 14.83 -11.71
N LEU A 282 1.33 16.10 -11.32
CA LEU A 282 0.68 17.12 -12.15
C LEU A 282 1.47 17.40 -13.43
N THR A 283 2.81 17.45 -13.36
CA THR A 283 3.67 17.60 -14.54
C THR A 283 3.50 16.44 -15.51
N ARG A 284 3.55 15.18 -15.04
CA ARG A 284 3.31 14.00 -15.91
C ARG A 284 1.93 14.04 -16.55
N LEU A 285 0.92 14.46 -15.78
CA LEU A 285 -0.46 14.55 -16.24
C LEU A 285 -0.76 15.82 -17.05
N GLN A 286 0.21 16.72 -17.22
CA GLN A 286 0.04 18.01 -17.88
C GLN A 286 -1.10 18.85 -17.28
N VAL A 287 -1.25 18.79 -15.97
CA VAL A 287 -2.30 19.48 -15.21
C VAL A 287 -1.80 20.85 -14.76
N GLN A 288 -2.61 21.88 -14.97
CA GLN A 288 -2.35 23.22 -14.46
C GLN A 288 -3.14 23.43 -13.16
N ALA A 289 -2.41 23.69 -12.07
CA ALA A 289 -2.97 24.07 -10.78
C ALA A 289 -1.94 24.90 -10.01
N GLU A 290 -2.41 25.82 -9.17
CA GLU A 290 -1.56 26.52 -8.22
C GLU A 290 -1.30 25.61 -7.02
N VAL A 291 -0.03 25.30 -6.75
CA VAL A 291 0.38 24.39 -5.69
C VAL A 291 1.01 25.17 -4.54
N LYS A 292 0.52 24.93 -3.31
CA LYS A 292 1.03 25.55 -2.08
C LYS A 292 1.45 24.50 -1.07
N THR A 293 2.63 24.69 -0.48
CA THR A 293 3.08 23.94 0.68
C THR A 293 2.75 24.76 1.93
N ALA A 294 1.65 24.44 2.60
CA ALA A 294 1.20 25.17 3.77
C ALA A 294 0.28 24.31 4.64
N LYS A 295 0.18 24.67 5.92
CA LYS A 295 -0.88 24.16 6.79
C LYS A 295 -2.20 24.81 6.41
N LEU A 296 -3.26 24.02 6.28
CA LEU A 296 -4.57 24.54 5.89
C LEU A 296 -5.10 25.58 6.89
N GLU A 297 -4.78 25.44 8.18
CA GLU A 297 -5.20 26.39 9.21
C GLU A 297 -4.48 27.75 9.11
N ASN A 298 -3.29 27.79 8.49
CA ASN A 298 -2.53 29.04 8.32
C ASN A 298 -2.89 29.74 7.00
N LEU A 299 -4.08 30.33 6.96
CA LEU A 299 -4.64 30.97 5.76
C LEU A 299 -3.69 32.01 5.14
N ALA A 300 -2.92 32.75 5.93
CA ALA A 300 -2.03 33.80 5.42
C ALA A 300 -0.94 33.28 4.45
N ASP A 301 -0.60 31.99 4.52
CA ASP A 301 0.46 31.40 3.69
C ASP A 301 -0.02 31.03 2.27
N TRP A 302 -1.33 30.86 2.06
CA TRP A 302 -1.86 30.26 0.83
C TRP A 302 -3.17 30.87 0.33
N TYR A 303 -3.96 31.48 1.20
CA TYR A 303 -5.27 32.03 0.89
C TYR A 303 -5.16 33.51 0.52
N ASP A 304 -5.74 33.89 -0.62
CA ASP A 304 -5.67 35.25 -1.17
C ASP A 304 -6.89 36.12 -0.83
N GLY A 305 -7.80 35.63 0.01
CA GLY A 305 -9.01 36.36 0.42
C GLY A 305 -10.21 36.19 -0.52
N ALA A 306 -10.05 35.53 -1.68
CA ALA A 306 -11.14 35.28 -2.61
C ALA A 306 -11.90 33.98 -2.25
N ALA A 307 -13.23 34.00 -2.23
CA ALA A 307 -14.02 32.80 -1.93
C ALA A 307 -13.85 31.70 -3.00
N PHE A 308 -13.92 30.44 -2.58
CA PHE A 308 -13.93 29.28 -3.48
C PHE A 308 -15.37 28.89 -3.83
N ASP A 309 -15.61 28.53 -5.09
CA ASP A 309 -16.89 27.96 -5.52
C ASP A 309 -17.08 26.53 -4.99
N ARG A 310 -15.98 25.78 -4.91
CA ARG A 310 -15.95 24.40 -4.43
C ARG A 310 -14.70 24.14 -3.61
N ILE A 311 -14.86 23.34 -2.57
CA ILE A 311 -13.75 22.86 -1.74
C ILE A 311 -13.88 21.34 -1.65
N LEU A 312 -12.81 20.66 -2.03
CA LEU A 312 -12.60 19.25 -1.75
C LEU A 312 -11.64 19.15 -0.57
N LEU A 313 -12.09 18.54 0.54
CA LEU A 313 -11.25 18.28 1.71
C LEU A 313 -11.01 16.78 1.84
N ASP A 314 -9.81 16.34 1.45
CA ASP A 314 -9.34 14.97 1.67
C ASP A 314 -8.65 14.87 3.02
N ALA A 315 -9.44 14.99 4.09
CA ALA A 315 -8.92 15.17 5.44
C ALA A 315 -7.92 14.06 5.86
N PRO A 316 -6.84 14.41 6.57
CA PRO A 316 -5.98 13.43 7.22
C PRO A 316 -6.83 12.55 8.13
N CYS A 317 -6.75 11.24 7.94
CA CYS A 317 -7.57 10.28 8.69
C CYS A 317 -6.72 9.09 9.16
N SER A 318 -7.31 8.23 9.98
CA SER A 318 -6.68 7.00 10.48
C SER A 318 -6.33 5.99 9.38
N ALA A 319 -6.80 6.21 8.14
CA ALA A 319 -6.55 5.39 6.95
C ALA A 319 -7.00 3.92 7.08
N THR A 320 -7.83 3.59 8.07
CA THR A 320 -8.30 2.20 8.32
C THR A 320 -9.05 1.59 7.13
N GLY A 321 -9.67 2.41 6.27
CA GLY A 321 -10.30 1.96 5.03
C GLY A 321 -9.35 1.50 3.92
N VAL A 322 -8.03 1.71 4.06
CA VAL A 322 -7.02 1.32 3.06
C VAL A 322 -5.98 0.33 3.58
N ILE A 323 -6.27 -0.37 4.69
CA ILE A 323 -5.37 -1.40 5.30
C ILE A 323 -4.90 -2.43 4.27
N ARG A 324 -5.78 -2.90 3.37
CA ARG A 324 -5.39 -3.85 2.31
C ARG A 324 -4.29 -3.35 1.36
N LYS A 325 -4.12 -2.02 1.25
CA LYS A 325 -3.06 -1.36 0.48
C LYS A 325 -1.85 -1.02 1.36
N HIS A 326 -2.12 -0.62 2.60
CA HIS A 326 -1.14 -0.14 3.57
C HIS A 326 -1.25 -0.95 4.87
N PRO A 327 -0.74 -2.20 4.90
CA PRO A 327 -0.89 -3.07 6.07
C PRO A 327 -0.05 -2.61 7.26
N ASP A 328 0.90 -1.69 7.06
CA ASP A 328 1.66 -1.01 8.13
C ASP A 328 0.76 -0.19 9.08
N ILE A 329 -0.44 0.22 8.62
CA ILE A 329 -1.47 0.84 9.46
C ILE A 329 -1.79 -0.02 10.70
N LEU A 330 -1.77 -1.35 10.56
CA LEU A 330 -2.02 -2.28 11.68
C LEU A 330 -0.96 -2.18 12.79
N PHE A 331 0.20 -1.61 12.51
CA PHE A 331 1.33 -1.49 13.44
C PHE A 331 1.49 -0.07 13.98
N HIS A 332 1.19 0.94 13.16
CA HIS A 332 1.48 2.34 13.50
C HIS A 332 0.30 3.08 14.12
N ARG A 333 -0.95 2.69 13.81
CA ARG A 333 -2.12 3.35 14.38
C ARG A 333 -2.43 2.85 15.79
N ARG A 334 -2.83 3.79 16.64
CA ARG A 334 -3.23 3.58 18.04
C ARG A 334 -4.67 4.04 18.20
N ALA A 335 -5.32 3.61 19.29
CA ALA A 335 -6.70 3.96 19.59
C ALA A 335 -6.96 5.48 19.76
N ALA A 336 -5.91 6.27 19.99
CA ALA A 336 -5.98 7.72 20.18
C ALA A 336 -5.73 8.52 18.89
N ASP A 337 -5.37 7.86 17.78
CA ASP A 337 -5.06 8.50 16.49
C ASP A 337 -6.29 8.72 15.60
#